data_AF-A0A2X3K4F6-F1
#
_entry.id   AF-A0A2X3K4F6-F1
#
_cell.length_a   1.000
_cell.length_b   1.000
_cell.length_c   1.000
_cell.angle_alpha   90.00
_cell.angle_beta   90.00
_cell.angle_gamma   90.00
#
_symmetry.space_group_name_H-M   'P 1'
#
loop_
_entity.id
_entity.type
_entity.pdbx_description
1 polymer ?
#
loop_
_entity_poly.entity_id
_entity_poly.type
_entity_poly.pdbx_seq_one_letter_code
_entity_poly.pdbx_strand_id
1 'polypeptide(L)'
;MKQQIQLRRREVDETADLPAELPPLLRRLYASRGVRSAQELERSVKGMLPWQQLSGVEKAVEILYNAFAKERGLLWSVISTPTARPARL
;
A
#
# COMPACT_ATOMS: atom_id res chain seq x y z
N MET A 1 -35.32 11.95 -10.51
CA MET A 1 -35.87 11.19 -9.36
C MET A 1 -34.98 11.49 -8.16
N LYS A 2 -35.51 12.01 -7.04
CA LYS A 2 -34.71 12.34 -5.85
C LYS A 2 -34.44 11.05 -5.06
N GLN A 3 -33.19 10.63 -4.95
CA GLN A 3 -32.82 9.54 -4.06
C GLN A 3 -32.97 10.01 -2.60
N GLN A 4 -33.96 9.45 -1.91
CA GLN A 4 -34.21 9.73 -0.51
C GLN A 4 -33.14 9.01 0.32
N ILE A 5 -32.23 9.77 0.92
CA ILE A 5 -31.17 9.23 1.80
C ILE A 5 -31.87 8.69 3.06
N GLN A 6 -32.06 7.38 3.13
CA GLN A 6 -32.54 6.74 4.36
C GLN A 6 -31.36 6.57 5.32
N LEU A 7 -31.43 7.25 6.46
CA LEU A 7 -30.45 7.09 7.53
C LEU A 7 -30.63 5.69 8.14
N ARG A 8 -29.68 4.79 7.89
CA ARG A 8 -29.64 3.45 8.50
C ARG A 8 -28.64 3.47 9.65
N ARG A 9 -29.08 3.03 10.83
CA ARG A 9 -28.18 2.80 11.96
C ARG A 9 -27.39 1.52 11.69
N ARG A 10 -26.08 1.58 11.80
CA ARG A 10 -25.24 0.38 11.79
C ARG A 10 -25.31 -0.28 13.17
N GLU A 11 -25.54 -1.59 13.17
CA GLU A 11 -25.38 -2.43 14.35
C GLU A 11 -23.96 -2.22 14.89
N VAL A 12 -23.85 -1.98 16.19
CA VAL A 12 -22.56 -1.84 16.86
C VAL A 12 -22.19 -3.23 17.34
N ASP A 13 -21.03 -3.71 16.94
CA ASP A 13 -20.52 -4.96 17.47
C ASP A 13 -20.05 -4.76 18.91
N GLU A 14 -20.84 -5.25 19.88
CA GLU A 14 -20.50 -5.17 21.31
C GLU A 14 -19.41 -6.16 21.72
N THR A 15 -18.99 -7.07 20.83
CA THR A 15 -17.88 -8.00 21.07
C THR A 15 -16.51 -7.39 20.81
N ALA A 16 -16.45 -6.14 20.32
CA ALA A 16 -15.21 -5.45 20.07
C ALA A 16 -14.44 -5.18 21.37
N ASP A 17 -13.24 -5.76 21.48
CA ASP A 17 -12.30 -5.61 22.58
C ASP A 17 -11.52 -4.30 22.44
N LEU A 18 -12.25 -3.19 22.58
CA LEU A 18 -11.72 -1.85 22.48
C LEU A 18 -11.36 -1.27 23.86
N PRO A 19 -10.19 -0.61 24.01
CA PRO A 19 -9.71 -0.06 25.27
C PRO A 19 -10.74 0.82 25.98
N ALA A 20 -10.81 0.73 27.32
CA ALA A 20 -11.72 1.53 28.13
C ALA A 20 -11.31 3.00 28.22
N GLU A 21 -10.03 3.31 27.93
CA GLU A 21 -9.47 4.65 27.87
C GLU A 21 -9.98 5.44 26.66
N LEU A 22 -10.53 4.77 25.64
CA LEU A 22 -11.14 5.43 24.49
C LEU A 22 -12.46 6.10 24.91
N PRO A 23 -12.68 7.37 24.50
CA PRO A 23 -13.97 8.02 24.69
C PRO A 23 -15.15 7.16 24.23
N PRO A 24 -16.25 7.04 25.00
CA PRO A 24 -17.36 6.12 24.71
C PRO A 24 -17.96 6.29 23.31
N LEU A 25 -18.01 7.53 22.81
CA LEU A 25 -18.48 7.83 21.46
C LEU A 25 -17.53 7.26 20.38
N LEU A 26 -16.22 7.40 20.57
CA LEU A 26 -15.22 6.88 19.64
C LEU A 26 -15.25 5.36 19.62
N ARG A 27 -15.34 4.72 20.78
CA ARG A 27 -15.49 3.25 20.88
C ARG A 27 -16.67 2.75 20.07
N ARG A 28 -17.84 3.40 20.19
CA ARG A 28 -19.04 3.07 19.40
C ARG A 28 -18.84 3.30 17.90
N LEU A 29 -18.16 4.39 17.53
CA LEU A 29 -17.87 4.72 16.12
C LEU A 29 -16.90 3.72 15.47
N TYR A 30 -15.89 3.26 16.20
CA TYR A 30 -14.93 2.26 15.73
C TYR A 30 -15.56 0.87 15.61
N ALA A 31 -16.31 0.44 16.63
CA ALA A 31 -17.07 -0.81 16.58
C ALA A 31 -18.08 -0.82 15.41
N SER A 32 -18.78 0.29 15.16
CA SER A 32 -19.70 0.41 14.00
C SER A 32 -19.01 0.39 12.62
N ARG A 33 -17.69 0.55 12.59
CA ARG A 33 -16.84 0.44 11.40
C ARG A 33 -16.20 -0.95 11.26
N GLY A 34 -16.49 -1.87 12.17
CA GLY A 34 -15.94 -3.22 12.18
C GLY A 34 -14.55 -3.33 12.80
N VAL A 35 -14.09 -2.30 13.52
CA VAL A 35 -12.84 -2.39 14.31
C VAL A 35 -13.12 -3.24 15.54
N ARG A 36 -12.36 -4.32 15.73
CA ARG A 36 -12.63 -5.30 16.79
C ARG A 36 -11.66 -5.26 17.94
N SER A 37 -10.50 -4.64 17.77
CA SER A 37 -9.42 -4.70 18.76
C SER A 37 -8.57 -3.43 18.78
N ALA A 38 -7.85 -3.19 19.88
CA ALA A 38 -6.91 -2.08 19.99
C ALA A 38 -5.81 -2.13 18.93
N GLN A 39 -5.39 -3.33 18.53
CA GLN A 39 -4.32 -3.58 17.57
C GLN A 39 -4.68 -3.06 16.18
N GLU A 40 -5.96 -3.11 15.80
CA GLU A 40 -6.46 -2.54 14.54
C GLU A 40 -6.43 -1.00 14.52
N LEU A 41 -6.26 -0.36 15.68
CA LEU A 41 -6.07 1.09 15.80
C LEU A 41 -4.59 1.50 15.75
N GLU A 42 -3.66 0.54 15.67
CA GLU A 42 -2.23 0.82 15.52
C GLU A 42 -1.97 1.54 14.18
N ARG A 43 -1.25 2.66 14.25
CA ARG A 43 -0.95 3.51 13.08
C ARG A 43 0.45 3.26 12.53
N SER A 44 1.24 2.48 13.25
CA SER A 44 2.59 2.08 12.88
C SER A 44 2.55 0.81 12.02
N VAL A 45 3.63 0.58 11.27
CA VAL A 45 3.81 -0.64 10.45
C VAL A 45 4.14 -1.90 11.27
N LYS A 46 4.03 -1.84 12.61
CA LYS A 46 4.43 -2.92 13.52
C LYS A 46 3.66 -4.22 13.29
N GLY A 47 2.40 -4.11 12.84
CA GLY A 47 1.56 -5.25 12.49
C GLY A 47 1.59 -5.67 11.02
N MET A 48 2.46 -5.06 10.19
CA MET A 48 2.54 -5.44 8.78
C MET A 48 3.15 -6.83 8.63
N LEU A 49 2.51 -7.63 7.77
CA LEU A 49 3.07 -8.91 7.36
C LEU A 49 4.39 -8.69 6.60
N PRO A 50 5.36 -9.62 6.72
CA PRO A 50 6.55 -9.63 5.90
C PRO A 50 6.18 -9.57 4.42
N TRP A 51 6.82 -8.69 3.66
CA TRP A 51 6.50 -8.47 2.25
C TRP A 51 6.68 -9.73 1.39
N GLN A 52 7.50 -10.69 1.83
CA GLN A 52 7.68 -11.99 1.18
C GLN A 52 6.39 -12.83 1.13
N GLN A 53 5.39 -12.48 1.93
CA GLN A 53 4.07 -13.13 1.90
C GLN A 53 3.13 -12.50 0.85
N LEU A 54 3.54 -11.40 0.20
CA LEU A 54 2.76 -10.78 -0.86
C LEU A 54 2.86 -11.62 -2.13
N SER A 55 1.75 -12.25 -2.51
CA SER A 55 1.69 -13.08 -3.71
C SER A 55 2.08 -12.29 -4.96
N GLY A 56 3.03 -12.83 -5.73
CA GLY A 56 3.48 -12.27 -7.00
C GLY A 56 4.42 -11.07 -6.88
N VAL A 57 4.94 -10.78 -5.68
CA VAL A 57 5.86 -9.65 -5.46
C VAL A 57 7.14 -9.78 -6.28
N GLU A 58 7.71 -10.98 -6.40
CA GLU A 58 8.95 -11.22 -7.17
C GLU A 58 8.74 -10.90 -8.66
N LYS A 59 7.65 -11.41 -9.23
CA LYS A 59 7.30 -11.19 -10.65
C LYS A 59 7.00 -9.72 -10.93
N ALA A 60 6.30 -9.05 -10.01
CA ALA A 60 6.02 -7.62 -10.13
C ALA A 60 7.32 -6.80 -10.09
N VAL A 61 8.24 -7.13 -9.18
CA VAL A 61 9.55 -6.48 -9.07
C VAL A 61 10.36 -6.68 -10.35
N GLU A 62 10.38 -7.89 -10.92
CA GLU A 62 11.07 -8.17 -12.18
C GLU A 62 10.52 -7.33 -13.35
N ILE A 63 9.19 -7.23 -13.48
CA ILE A 63 8.55 -6.42 -14.53
C ILE A 63 8.95 -4.94 -14.37
N LEU A 64 8.85 -4.40 -13.17
CA LEU A 64 9.19 -3.00 -12.88
C LEU A 64 10.67 -2.75 -13.14
N TYR A 65 11.55 -3.63 -12.65
CA TYR A 65 12.98 -3.53 -12.87
C TYR A 65 13.33 -3.52 -14.36
N ASN A 66 12.75 -4.45 -15.13
CA ASN A 66 12.97 -4.54 -16.57
C ASN A 66 12.45 -3.32 -17.33
N ALA A 67 11.32 -2.75 -16.91
CA ALA A 67 10.78 -1.52 -17.49
C ALA A 67 11.76 -0.34 -17.28
N PHE A 68 12.22 -0.14 -16.05
CA PHE A 68 13.19 0.92 -15.73
C PHE A 68 14.55 0.71 -16.40
N ALA A 69 15.04 -0.53 -16.47
CA ALA A 69 16.30 -0.85 -17.11
C ALA A 69 16.25 -0.61 -18.63
N LYS A 70 15.14 -0.94 -19.28
CA LYS A 70 14.95 -0.70 -20.73
C LYS A 70 14.78 0.77 -21.06
N GLU A 71 14.07 1.54 -20.23
CA GLU A 71 13.96 3.00 -20.38
C GLU A 71 15.32 3.70 -20.15
N ARG A 72 16.14 3.22 -19.21
CA ARG A 72 17.49 3.76 -18.95
C ARG A 72 18.56 3.27 -19.92
N GLY A 73 18.39 2.09 -20.52
CA GLY A 73 19.33 1.51 -21.48
C GLY A 73 19.47 2.32 -22.77
N LEU A 74 18.39 2.96 -23.22
CA LEU A 74 18.43 3.86 -24.37
C LEU A 74 19.21 5.14 -24.07
N LEU A 75 19.06 5.71 -22.87
CA LEU A 75 19.76 6.94 -22.48
C LEU A 75 21.26 6.67 -22.21
N TRP A 76 21.60 5.56 -21.54
CA TRP A 76 22.99 5.24 -21.18
C TRP A 76 23.84 4.81 -22.38
N SER A 77 23.25 4.10 -23.35
CA SER A 77 23.94 3.67 -24.58
C SER A 77 24.40 4.86 -25.43
N VAL A 78 23.57 5.89 -25.55
CA VAL A 78 23.89 7.10 -26.34
C VAL A 78 25.04 7.90 -25.75
N ILE A 79 25.22 7.89 -24.43
CA ILE A 79 26.24 8.70 -23.74
C ILE A 79 27.61 7.97 -23.69
N SER A 80 27.62 6.64 -23.87
CA SER A 80 28.79 5.80 -23.58
C SER A 80 29.55 5.29 -24.81
N THR A 81 29.23 5.71 -26.04
CA THR A 81 30.01 5.27 -27.22
C THR A 81 31.30 6.08 -27.35
N PRO A 82 32.49 5.52 -27.09
CA PRO A 82 33.71 6.16 -27.53
C PRO A 82 33.77 5.94 -29.05
N THR A 83 33.61 7.02 -29.80
CA THR A 83 33.97 7.10 -31.21
C THR A 83 35.48 6.81 -31.33
N ALA A 84 35.83 5.52 -31.43
CA ALA A 84 37.16 5.06 -31.70
C ALA A 84 37.45 5.29 -33.19
N ARG A 85 37.97 6.48 -33.48
CA ARG A 85 38.52 6.89 -34.78
C ARG A 85 39.65 5.91 -35.15
N PRO A 86 39.64 5.25 -36.32
CA PRO A 86 40.76 4.43 -36.73
C PRO A 86 41.95 5.36 -37.06
N ALA A 87 43.01 5.28 -36.25
CA ALA A 87 44.28 5.91 -36.57
C ALA A 87 44.84 5.22 -37.82
N ARG A 88 44.97 5.97 -38.89
CA ARG A 88 45.59 5.58 -40.15
C ARG A 88 46.94 6.31 -40.22
N LEU A 89 47.97 5.56 -40.61
CA LEU A 89 49.39 5.91 -40.86
C LEU A 89 50.32 5.85 -39.65
#